data_AF-A0A7X8R1H4-F1
#
_entry.id   AF-A0A7X8R1H4-F1
#
_cell.length_a   1.000
_cell.length_b   1.000
_cell.length_c   1.000
_cell.angle_alpha   90.00
_cell.angle_beta   90.00
_cell.angle_gamma   90.00
#
_symmetry.space_group_name_H-M   'P 1'
#
loop_
_entity.id
_entity.type
_entity.pdbx_description
1 polymer ?
#
loop_
_entity_poly.entity_id
_entity_poly.type
_entity_poly.pdbx_seq_one_letter_code
_entity_poly.pdbx_strand_id
1 'polypeptide(L)'
;MPDPNPDKSDISDYLESSDVLDFDHPLVSQTAQQLTYGLKDNLSKAREIYEFTRDHIFHSVDIDATSVTKTASEVLDKGHGICFAKAHLLAALMRASGIPTGFCYQIRYYEDLERLIAHGFNGVYIQELDKWVRIDACFQVDVDDWGFDPFKESTIKSVREEIGESDDFTIYHTPSKKILKVLSAANTVEELMHLIPSEI
;
A
#
# COMPACT_ATOMS: atom_id res chain seq x y z
N MET A 1 -12.73 15.22 2.14
CA MET A 1 -11.26 15.24 2.22
C MET A 1 -10.74 16.08 1.07
N PRO A 2 -9.63 16.82 1.21
CA PRO A 2 -9.02 17.49 0.06
C PRO A 2 -8.65 16.46 -1.01
N ASP A 3 -8.68 16.87 -2.27
CA ASP A 3 -8.31 16.00 -3.39
C ASP A 3 -6.83 15.61 -3.25
N PRO A 4 -6.47 14.33 -3.46
CA PRO A 4 -5.08 13.92 -3.45
C PRO A 4 -4.28 14.64 -4.53
N ASN A 5 -2.99 14.89 -4.25
CA ASN A 5 -2.11 15.67 -5.10
C ASN A 5 -0.96 14.81 -5.66
N PRO A 6 -1.03 14.35 -6.91
CA PRO A 6 0.06 13.63 -7.56
C PRO A 6 1.36 14.45 -7.59
N ASP A 7 2.49 13.88 -7.18
CA ASP A 7 3.80 14.56 -7.18
C ASP A 7 4.36 14.78 -8.60
N LYS A 8 3.90 13.94 -9.53
CA LYS A 8 4.14 14.03 -10.97
C LYS A 8 2.87 14.38 -11.73
N SER A 9 3.04 15.18 -12.78
CA SER A 9 1.95 15.55 -13.70
C SER A 9 1.65 14.47 -14.75
N ASP A 10 2.63 13.65 -15.12
CA ASP A 10 2.44 12.58 -16.09
C ASP A 10 1.96 11.32 -15.37
N ILE A 11 0.82 10.78 -15.81
CA ILE A 11 0.23 9.59 -15.21
C ILE A 11 1.07 8.33 -15.47
N SER A 12 1.87 8.33 -16.53
CA SER A 12 2.73 7.21 -16.88
C SER A 12 3.88 7.00 -15.88
N ASP A 13 4.29 8.04 -15.14
CA ASP A 13 5.26 7.93 -14.04
C ASP A 13 4.76 6.95 -12.94
N TYR A 14 3.44 6.78 -12.80
CA TYR A 14 2.82 5.89 -11.82
C TYR A 14 2.60 4.46 -12.35
N LEU A 15 3.10 4.16 -13.55
CA LEU A 15 3.14 2.82 -14.14
C LEU A 15 4.55 2.22 -14.14
N GLU A 16 5.57 3.00 -13.78
CA GLU A 16 6.96 2.55 -13.81
C GLU A 16 7.25 1.47 -12.76
N SER A 17 8.19 0.58 -13.10
CA SER A 17 8.72 -0.41 -12.15
C SER A 17 9.78 0.20 -11.23
N SER A 18 10.12 -0.51 -10.17
CA SER A 18 11.28 -0.22 -9.32
C SER A 18 11.77 -1.48 -8.64
N ASP A 19 12.96 -1.44 -8.03
CA ASP A 19 13.56 -2.62 -7.36
C ASP A 19 12.66 -3.26 -6.29
N VAL A 20 11.77 -2.49 -5.65
CA VAL A 20 10.84 -3.02 -4.62
C VAL A 20 9.47 -3.38 -5.16
N LEU A 21 9.10 -2.85 -6.33
CA LEU A 21 7.86 -3.25 -7.00
C LEU A 21 8.04 -4.50 -7.82
N ASP A 22 9.23 -4.65 -8.42
CA ASP A 22 9.71 -5.82 -9.14
C ASP A 22 8.63 -6.56 -9.93
N PHE A 23 7.75 -5.82 -10.61
CA PHE A 23 6.53 -6.43 -11.15
C PHE A 23 6.77 -7.34 -12.35
N ASP A 24 7.94 -7.24 -12.96
CA ASP A 24 8.42 -8.16 -13.99
C ASP A 24 8.85 -9.51 -13.40
N HIS A 25 8.96 -9.61 -12.07
CA HIS A 25 9.21 -10.88 -11.39
C HIS A 25 8.09 -11.88 -11.73
N PRO A 26 8.40 -13.15 -12.06
CA PRO A 26 7.39 -14.12 -12.49
C PRO A 26 6.24 -14.30 -11.49
N LEU A 27 6.54 -14.28 -10.19
CA LEU A 27 5.51 -14.40 -9.15
C LEU A 27 4.52 -13.23 -9.20
N VAL A 28 5.01 -11.99 -9.31
CA VAL A 28 4.16 -10.79 -9.30
C VAL A 28 3.33 -10.71 -10.58
N SER A 29 3.97 -10.86 -11.75
CA SER A 29 3.28 -10.81 -13.05
C SER A 29 2.22 -11.91 -13.20
N GLN A 30 2.50 -13.14 -12.74
CA GLN A 30 1.51 -14.22 -12.76
C GLN A 30 0.36 -13.98 -11.79
N THR A 31 0.63 -13.52 -10.56
CA THR A 31 -0.44 -13.17 -9.62
C THR A 31 -1.32 -12.06 -10.17
N ALA A 32 -0.73 -10.99 -10.72
CA ALA A 32 -1.49 -9.91 -11.36
C ALA A 32 -2.38 -10.43 -12.51
N GLN A 33 -1.83 -11.28 -13.38
CA GLN A 33 -2.59 -11.90 -14.47
C GLN A 33 -3.74 -12.79 -13.97
N GLN A 34 -3.50 -13.57 -12.91
CA GLN A 34 -4.53 -14.45 -12.33
C GLN A 34 -5.67 -13.65 -11.72
N LEU A 35 -5.36 -12.64 -10.89
CA LEU A 35 -6.36 -11.80 -10.24
C LEU A 35 -7.20 -11.02 -11.25
N THR A 36 -6.61 -10.61 -12.37
CA THR A 36 -7.28 -9.79 -13.38
C THR A 36 -7.82 -10.58 -14.57
N TYR A 37 -7.75 -11.92 -14.52
CA TYR A 37 -8.13 -12.76 -15.64
C TYR A 37 -9.60 -12.58 -16.02
N GLY A 38 -9.84 -12.20 -17.29
CA GLY A 38 -11.19 -11.99 -17.83
C GLY A 38 -11.82 -10.64 -17.47
N LEU A 39 -11.21 -9.85 -16.58
CA LEU A 39 -11.66 -8.50 -16.24
C LEU A 39 -11.20 -7.48 -17.28
N LYS A 40 -12.08 -6.55 -17.63
CA LYS A 40 -11.84 -5.61 -18.75
C LYS A 40 -11.56 -4.19 -18.26
N ASP A 41 -12.30 -3.73 -17.26
CA ASP A 41 -12.19 -2.40 -16.68
C ASP A 41 -11.20 -2.35 -15.50
N ASN A 42 -10.59 -1.18 -15.29
CA ASN A 42 -9.59 -0.97 -14.26
C ASN A 42 -10.21 -0.98 -12.86
N LEU A 43 -11.45 -0.50 -12.71
CA LEU A 43 -12.17 -0.55 -11.43
C LEU A 43 -12.32 -1.98 -10.89
N SER A 44 -12.78 -2.92 -11.73
CA SER A 44 -12.95 -4.32 -11.33
C SER A 44 -11.61 -4.98 -11.02
N LYS A 45 -10.58 -4.74 -11.84
CA LYS A 45 -9.22 -5.23 -11.58
C LYS A 45 -8.65 -4.69 -10.27
N ALA A 46 -8.80 -3.39 -10.04
CA ALA A 46 -8.31 -2.73 -8.84
C ALA A 46 -8.98 -3.28 -7.58
N ARG A 47 -10.27 -3.61 -7.67
CA ARG A 47 -11.01 -4.26 -6.58
C ARG A 47 -10.43 -5.62 -6.22
N GLU A 48 -10.29 -6.55 -7.18
CA GLU A 48 -9.73 -7.88 -6.91
C GLU A 48 -8.31 -7.80 -6.35
N ILE A 49 -7.47 -6.89 -6.86
CA ILE A 49 -6.11 -6.70 -6.38
C ILE A 49 -6.09 -6.14 -4.95
N TYR A 50 -6.96 -5.18 -4.65
CA TYR A 50 -7.11 -4.63 -3.31
C TYR A 50 -7.58 -5.70 -2.31
N GLU A 51 -8.64 -6.44 -2.65
CA GLU A 51 -9.21 -7.48 -1.81
C GLU A 51 -8.20 -8.63 -1.58
N PHE A 52 -7.49 -9.07 -2.62
CA PHE A 52 -6.39 -10.02 -2.46
C PHE A 52 -5.32 -9.50 -1.50
N THR A 53 -4.85 -8.27 -1.70
CA THR A 53 -3.77 -7.71 -0.87
C THR A 53 -4.22 -7.49 0.57
N ARG A 54 -5.49 -7.14 0.80
CA ARG A 54 -6.08 -6.97 2.13
C ARG A 54 -6.26 -8.30 2.84
N ASP A 55 -6.87 -9.28 2.16
CA ASP A 55 -7.43 -10.47 2.79
C ASP A 55 -6.51 -11.69 2.75
N HIS A 56 -5.59 -11.76 1.78
CA HIS A 56 -4.72 -12.92 1.57
C HIS A 56 -3.26 -12.68 1.96
N ILE A 57 -2.91 -11.45 2.34
CA ILE A 57 -1.57 -11.09 2.79
C ILE A 57 -1.66 -10.63 4.23
N PHE A 58 -1.03 -11.36 5.14
CA PHE A 58 -1.06 -11.02 6.56
C PHE A 58 -0.29 -9.73 6.84
N HIS A 59 -0.79 -8.94 7.78
CA HIS A 59 0.05 -7.91 8.39
C HIS A 59 1.07 -8.61 9.29
N SER A 60 2.36 -8.25 9.16
CA SER A 60 3.45 -9.02 9.81
C SER A 60 3.37 -9.01 11.33
N VAL A 61 2.85 -7.94 11.92
CA VAL A 61 2.64 -7.83 13.38
C VAL A 61 1.54 -8.78 13.85
N ASP A 62 0.45 -8.92 13.09
CA ASP A 62 -0.74 -9.70 13.49
C ASP A 62 -0.45 -11.21 13.59
N ILE A 63 0.61 -11.68 12.94
CA ILE A 63 1.04 -13.09 12.92
C ILE A 63 2.40 -13.31 13.60
N ASP A 64 2.92 -12.33 14.34
CA ASP A 64 4.21 -12.38 15.01
C ASP A 64 5.37 -12.80 14.07
N ALA A 65 5.35 -12.35 12.82
CA ALA A 65 6.36 -12.73 11.85
C ALA A 65 7.74 -12.17 12.24
N THR A 66 8.79 -12.98 12.09
CA THR A 66 10.16 -12.51 12.38
C THR A 66 10.80 -11.84 11.16
N SER A 67 10.61 -12.39 9.95
CA SER A 67 11.26 -11.89 8.74
C SER A 67 10.71 -10.55 8.27
N VAL A 68 11.59 -9.66 7.79
CA VAL A 68 11.18 -8.40 7.15
C VAL A 68 11.03 -8.63 5.64
N THR A 69 9.84 -8.38 5.10
CA THR A 69 9.59 -8.35 3.64
C THR A 69 9.68 -6.93 3.11
N LYS A 70 10.22 -6.77 1.90
CA LYS A 70 10.55 -5.46 1.32
C LYS A 70 10.01 -5.33 -0.10
N THR A 71 10.30 -6.32 -0.97
CA THR A 71 9.82 -6.31 -2.36
C THR A 71 8.42 -6.92 -2.49
N ALA A 72 7.71 -6.64 -3.58
CA ALA A 72 6.42 -7.25 -3.85
C ALA A 72 6.53 -8.78 -3.99
N SER A 73 7.58 -9.27 -4.65
CA SER A 73 7.84 -10.72 -4.73
C SER A 73 8.09 -11.37 -3.37
N GLU A 74 8.83 -10.72 -2.46
CA GLU A 74 9.06 -11.22 -1.10
C GLU A 74 7.75 -11.30 -0.31
N VAL A 75 6.88 -10.29 -0.44
CA VAL A 75 5.57 -10.28 0.22
C VAL A 75 4.69 -11.42 -0.28
N LEU A 76 4.69 -11.70 -1.59
CA LEU A 76 3.97 -12.85 -2.16
C LEU A 76 4.55 -14.19 -1.71
N ASP A 77 5.88 -14.33 -1.70
CA ASP A 77 6.56 -15.58 -1.30
C ASP A 77 6.31 -15.91 0.18
N LYS A 78 6.36 -14.90 1.05
CA LYS A 78 6.18 -15.07 2.50
C LYS A 78 4.72 -14.99 2.94
N GLY A 79 3.84 -14.41 2.13
CA GLY A 79 2.42 -14.21 2.45
C GLY A 79 2.18 -13.14 3.52
N HIS A 80 3.15 -12.28 3.82
CA HIS A 80 2.99 -11.23 4.82
C HIS A 80 3.86 -9.99 4.54
N GLY A 81 3.43 -8.84 5.08
CA GLY A 81 4.21 -7.61 5.07
C GLY A 81 3.67 -6.58 6.06
N ILE A 82 4.50 -5.64 6.51
CA ILE A 82 3.99 -4.44 7.21
C ILE A 82 3.37 -3.48 6.19
N CYS A 83 2.78 -2.38 6.66
CA CYS A 83 2.05 -1.45 5.79
C CYS A 83 2.81 -1.01 4.53
N PHE A 84 4.11 -0.67 4.65
CA PHE A 84 4.93 -0.30 3.49
C PHE A 84 5.10 -1.44 2.48
N ALA A 85 5.38 -2.66 2.95
CA ALA A 85 5.58 -3.81 2.08
C ALA A 85 4.27 -4.24 1.41
N LYS A 86 3.15 -4.21 2.14
CA LYS A 86 1.81 -4.42 1.55
C LYS A 86 1.47 -3.34 0.51
N ALA A 87 1.85 -2.08 0.75
CA ALA A 87 1.69 -1.00 -0.22
C ALA A 87 2.58 -1.18 -1.47
N HIS A 88 3.79 -1.74 -1.32
CA HIS A 88 4.63 -2.15 -2.45
C HIS A 88 3.95 -3.24 -3.27
N LEU A 89 3.42 -4.30 -2.62
CA LEU A 89 2.70 -5.36 -3.33
C LEU A 89 1.47 -4.85 -4.07
N LEU A 90 0.63 -4.03 -3.43
CA LEU A 90 -0.56 -3.47 -4.06
C LEU A 90 -0.17 -2.66 -5.30
N ALA A 91 0.80 -1.76 -5.18
CA ALA A 91 1.29 -0.96 -6.29
C ALA A 91 1.88 -1.84 -7.41
N ALA A 92 2.63 -2.89 -7.08
CA ALA A 92 3.21 -3.79 -8.07
C ALA A 92 2.15 -4.51 -8.90
N LEU A 93 1.14 -5.09 -8.24
CA LEU A 93 0.04 -5.80 -8.90
C LEU A 93 -0.82 -4.86 -9.75
N MET A 94 -1.11 -3.66 -9.25
CA MET A 94 -1.86 -2.63 -9.97
C MET A 94 -1.10 -2.16 -11.22
N ARG A 95 0.19 -1.80 -11.08
CA ARG A 95 1.02 -1.32 -12.18
C ARG A 95 1.24 -2.41 -13.23
N ALA A 96 1.46 -3.67 -12.83
CA ALA A 96 1.50 -4.82 -13.74
C ALA A 96 0.21 -4.99 -14.55
N SER A 97 -0.92 -4.56 -13.98
CA SER A 97 -2.25 -4.61 -14.59
C SER A 97 -2.60 -3.36 -15.40
N GLY A 98 -1.66 -2.42 -15.54
CA GLY A 98 -1.84 -1.16 -16.27
C GLY A 98 -2.59 -0.08 -15.50
N ILE A 99 -2.66 -0.18 -14.17
CA ILE A 99 -3.39 0.74 -13.30
C ILE A 99 -2.40 1.70 -12.61
N PRO A 100 -2.43 3.01 -12.93
CA PRO A 100 -1.52 3.97 -12.32
C PRO A 100 -1.71 4.02 -10.81
N THR A 101 -0.64 3.76 -10.06
CA THR A 101 -0.70 3.64 -8.59
C THR A 101 0.52 4.28 -7.98
N GLY A 102 0.35 5.15 -7.00
CA GLY A 102 1.42 5.74 -6.20
C GLY A 102 1.33 5.37 -4.71
N PHE A 103 2.17 6.02 -3.93
CA PHE A 103 2.28 5.83 -2.48
C PHE A 103 1.78 7.06 -1.75
N CYS A 104 1.05 6.83 -0.66
CA CYS A 104 0.54 7.85 0.24
C CYS A 104 1.06 7.57 1.65
N TYR A 105 1.11 8.61 2.47
CA TYR A 105 1.61 8.49 3.83
C TYR A 105 0.78 9.27 4.85
N GLN A 106 0.71 8.73 6.05
CA GLN A 106 0.20 9.38 7.25
C GLN A 106 1.22 9.22 8.38
N ILE A 107 1.26 10.17 9.30
CA ILE A 107 1.93 10.02 10.58
C ILE A 107 0.85 9.70 11.62
N ARG A 108 0.97 8.55 12.29
CA ARG A 108 -0.05 7.98 13.17
C ARG A 108 0.55 7.66 14.52
N TYR A 109 -0.26 7.80 15.58
CA TYR A 109 0.14 7.39 16.91
C TYR A 109 0.01 5.88 17.03
N TYR A 110 1.10 5.20 17.35
CA TYR A 110 1.16 3.76 17.54
C TYR A 110 1.17 3.44 19.03
N GLU A 111 0.05 2.92 19.51
CA GLU A 111 -0.24 2.74 20.96
C GLU A 111 0.82 1.85 21.64
N ASP A 112 1.22 0.71 21.04
CA ASP A 112 2.14 -0.23 21.70
C ASP A 112 3.55 0.34 21.93
N LEU A 113 3.96 1.33 21.12
CA LEU A 113 5.27 1.99 21.24
C LEU A 113 5.16 3.42 21.80
N GLU A 114 3.95 3.87 22.14
CA GLU A 114 3.64 5.21 22.64
C GLU A 114 4.31 6.35 21.83
N ARG A 115 4.33 6.22 20.50
CA ARG A 115 5.02 7.18 19.61
C ARG A 115 4.34 7.37 18.26
N LEU A 116 4.66 8.49 17.62
CA LEU A 116 4.29 8.72 16.23
C LEU A 116 5.16 7.89 15.28
N ILE A 117 4.53 7.22 14.33
CA ILE A 117 5.18 6.46 13.26
C ILE A 117 4.54 6.77 11.90
N ALA A 118 5.32 6.66 10.85
CA ALA A 118 4.83 6.69 9.48
C ALA A 118 4.00 5.44 9.17
N HIS A 119 2.92 5.64 8.45
CA HIS A 119 2.06 4.61 7.87
C HIS A 119 1.99 4.82 6.37
N GLY A 120 2.18 3.75 5.60
CA GLY A 120 2.19 3.79 4.14
C GLY A 120 1.02 3.03 3.53
N PHE A 121 0.42 3.61 2.49
CA PHE A 121 -0.69 3.04 1.71
C PHE A 121 -0.62 3.59 0.28
N ASN A 122 -1.71 3.51 -0.49
CA ASN A 122 -1.66 3.80 -1.92
C ASN A 122 -2.67 4.85 -2.38
N GLY A 123 -2.31 5.56 -3.44
CA GLY A 123 -3.25 6.30 -4.28
C GLY A 123 -3.34 5.60 -5.63
N VAL A 124 -4.55 5.33 -6.11
CA VAL A 124 -4.81 4.60 -7.36
C VAL A 124 -5.66 5.45 -8.27
N TYR A 125 -5.23 5.65 -9.51
CA TYR A 125 -6.04 6.35 -10.50
C TYR A 125 -6.99 5.36 -11.18
N ILE A 126 -8.29 5.59 -11.02
CA ILE A 126 -9.33 4.76 -11.63
C ILE A 126 -9.88 5.51 -12.85
N GLN A 127 -9.53 5.01 -14.03
CA GLN A 127 -9.89 5.62 -15.30
C GLN A 127 -11.40 5.76 -15.49
N GLU A 128 -12.19 4.76 -15.09
CA GLU A 128 -13.66 4.78 -15.19
C GLU A 128 -14.30 5.87 -14.33
N LEU A 129 -13.58 6.34 -13.31
CA LEU A 129 -14.04 7.38 -12.38
C LEU A 129 -13.35 8.73 -12.63
N ASP A 130 -12.38 8.77 -13.54
CA ASP A 130 -11.49 9.91 -13.82
C ASP A 130 -10.96 10.58 -12.54
N LYS A 131 -10.52 9.77 -11.57
CA LYS A 131 -10.07 10.27 -10.27
C LYS A 131 -9.00 9.39 -9.64
N TRP A 132 -8.18 10.05 -8.82
CA TRP A 132 -7.35 9.39 -7.83
C TRP A 132 -8.19 8.99 -6.61
N VAL A 133 -8.03 7.75 -6.18
CA VAL A 133 -8.65 7.19 -4.98
C VAL A 133 -7.55 6.73 -4.04
N ARG A 134 -7.58 7.18 -2.79
CA ARG A 134 -6.66 6.72 -1.75
C ARG A 134 -7.25 5.45 -1.12
N ILE A 135 -6.51 4.36 -1.15
CA ILE A 135 -6.92 3.06 -0.59
C ILE A 135 -5.82 2.47 0.29
N ASP A 136 -6.24 1.80 1.36
CA ASP A 136 -5.36 1.18 2.34
C ASP A 136 -5.71 -0.28 2.57
N ALA A 137 -4.88 -1.17 2.02
CA ALA A 137 -5.05 -2.62 2.15
C ALA A 137 -4.45 -3.18 3.47
N CYS A 138 -3.99 -2.31 4.38
CA CYS A 138 -3.38 -2.71 5.65
C CYS A 138 -4.39 -2.80 6.78
N PHE A 139 -5.55 -2.16 6.63
CA PHE A 139 -6.61 -2.24 7.63
C PHE A 139 -7.58 -3.37 7.30
N GLN A 140 -7.92 -4.13 8.35
CA GLN A 140 -9.04 -5.05 8.27
C GLN A 140 -10.34 -4.25 8.18
N VAL A 141 -11.18 -4.64 7.24
CA VAL A 141 -12.57 -4.21 7.15
C VAL A 141 -13.40 -5.30 7.81
N ASP A 142 -14.50 -4.92 8.46
CA ASP A 142 -15.42 -5.89 9.03
C ASP A 142 -15.90 -6.85 7.91
N VAL A 143 -15.66 -8.14 8.10
CA VAL A 143 -15.92 -9.20 7.10
C VAL A 143 -17.41 -9.36 6.77
N ASP A 144 -18.29 -8.77 7.61
CA ASP A 144 -19.72 -8.77 7.42
C ASP A 144 -20.25 -7.51 6.69
N ASP A 145 -19.38 -6.60 6.25
CA ASP A 145 -19.77 -5.45 5.42
C ASP A 145 -19.80 -5.80 3.92
N TRP A 146 -20.86 -6.50 3.51
CA TRP A 146 -21.15 -6.83 2.11
C TRP A 146 -21.36 -5.60 1.19
N GLY A 147 -21.49 -4.40 1.77
CA GLY A 147 -21.66 -3.14 1.04
C GLY A 147 -20.36 -2.35 0.84
N PHE A 148 -19.26 -2.76 1.48
CA PHE A 148 -18.01 -2.02 1.47
C PHE A 148 -17.46 -1.84 0.05
N ASP A 149 -17.22 -0.59 -0.33
CA ASP A 149 -16.64 -0.25 -1.62
C ASP A 149 -15.43 0.68 -1.43
N PRO A 150 -14.19 0.17 -1.57
CA PRO A 150 -12.98 0.96 -1.38
C PRO A 150 -12.82 2.11 -2.38
N PHE A 151 -13.68 2.19 -3.41
CA PHE A 151 -13.68 3.25 -4.42
C PHE A 151 -14.84 4.25 -4.29
N LYS A 152 -15.76 4.01 -3.36
CA LYS A 152 -16.83 4.95 -2.96
C LYS A 152 -16.61 5.52 -1.56
N GLU A 153 -16.03 4.74 -0.66
CA GLU A 153 -15.77 5.13 0.73
C GLU A 153 -14.27 5.21 1.00
N SER A 154 -13.86 6.11 1.90
CA SER A 154 -12.46 6.23 2.30
C SER A 154 -12.10 5.09 3.24
N THR A 155 -11.16 4.25 2.81
CA THR A 155 -10.56 3.18 3.64
C THR A 155 -9.46 3.73 4.55
N ILE A 156 -9.08 4.99 4.34
CA ILE A 156 -8.06 5.69 5.11
C ILE A 156 -8.66 6.18 6.42
N LYS A 157 -8.01 5.84 7.55
CA LYS A 157 -8.39 6.32 8.87
C LYS A 157 -8.13 7.83 9.00
N SER A 158 -9.04 8.54 9.66
CA SER A 158 -8.86 9.96 10.02
C SER A 158 -7.68 10.13 10.98
N VAL A 159 -6.96 11.24 10.84
CA VAL A 159 -5.87 11.61 11.74
C VAL A 159 -6.39 12.43 12.92
N ARG A 160 -5.77 12.23 14.09
CA ARG A 160 -5.99 13.00 15.32
C ARG A 160 -4.91 14.07 15.48
N GLU A 161 -5.14 15.25 14.90
CA GLU A 161 -4.17 16.36 14.91
C GLU A 161 -3.81 16.79 16.35
N GLU A 162 -4.75 16.66 17.29
CA GLU A 162 -4.57 17.03 18.70
C GLU A 162 -3.48 16.23 19.44
N ILE A 163 -3.13 15.04 18.94
CA ILE A 163 -2.03 14.22 19.45
C ILE A 163 -0.83 14.15 18.49
N GLY A 164 -0.82 15.01 17.46
CA GLY A 164 0.28 15.12 16.50
C GLY A 164 0.23 14.15 15.32
N GLU A 165 -0.89 13.44 15.09
CA GLU A 165 -1.08 12.72 13.83
C GLU A 165 -1.25 13.71 12.68
N SER A 166 -0.79 13.33 11.48
CA SER A 166 -0.88 14.19 10.29
C SER A 166 -1.07 13.37 9.03
N ASP A 167 -1.75 13.95 8.03
CA ASP A 167 -1.99 13.31 6.73
C ASP A 167 -1.28 14.07 5.61
N ASP A 168 -0.47 13.37 4.81
CA ASP A 168 0.12 13.90 3.59
C ASP A 168 -0.73 13.49 2.38
N PHE A 169 -1.37 14.47 1.76
CA PHE A 169 -2.24 14.26 0.61
C PHE A 169 -1.48 14.03 -0.70
N THR A 170 -0.15 14.05 -0.68
CA THR A 170 0.67 13.79 -1.86
C THR A 170 0.59 12.31 -2.25
N ILE A 171 0.43 12.05 -3.56
CA ILE A 171 0.61 10.72 -4.15
C ILE A 171 1.99 10.69 -4.79
N TYR A 172 2.91 9.92 -4.22
CA TYR A 172 4.27 9.78 -4.70
C TYR A 172 4.36 8.68 -5.75
N HIS A 173 4.93 8.97 -6.92
CA HIS A 173 5.20 7.96 -7.96
C HIS A 173 6.23 6.89 -7.53
N THR A 174 7.08 7.18 -6.54
CA THR A 174 8.07 6.22 -5.97
C THR A 174 7.97 6.13 -4.45
N PRO A 175 8.36 5.00 -3.83
CA PRO A 175 8.37 4.88 -2.37
C PRO A 175 9.39 5.83 -1.72
N SER A 176 9.11 6.29 -0.50
CA SER A 176 10.06 7.10 0.27
C SER A 176 11.38 6.37 0.49
N LYS A 177 12.48 7.00 0.07
CA LYS A 177 13.85 6.51 0.27
C LYS A 177 14.18 6.30 1.75
N LYS A 178 13.54 7.06 2.66
CA LYS A 178 13.73 6.92 4.11
C LYS A 178 13.15 5.59 4.60
N ILE A 179 11.95 5.25 4.14
CA ILE A 179 11.29 3.98 4.42
C ILE A 179 12.08 2.81 3.84
N LEU A 180 12.55 2.90 2.59
CA LEU A 180 13.36 1.85 1.97
C LEU A 180 14.66 1.55 2.74
N LYS A 181 15.32 2.60 3.28
CA LYS A 181 16.50 2.43 4.13
C LYS A 181 16.18 1.70 5.43
N VAL A 182 15.06 2.04 6.07
CA VAL A 182 14.63 1.41 7.33
C VAL A 182 14.27 -0.05 7.13
N LEU A 183 13.49 -0.38 6.08
CA LEU A 183 13.21 -1.76 5.68
C LEU A 183 14.49 -2.55 5.40
N SER A 184 15.50 -1.90 4.83
CA SER A 184 16.78 -2.54 4.52
C SER A 184 17.66 -2.79 5.75
N ALA A 185 17.58 -1.92 6.75
CA ALA A 185 18.42 -1.96 7.94
C ALA A 185 17.94 -2.94 9.02
N ALA A 186 16.63 -3.16 9.11
CA ALA A 186 16.05 -4.05 10.12
C ALA A 186 16.25 -5.54 9.77
N ASN A 187 16.62 -6.34 10.76
CA ASN A 187 16.76 -7.80 10.62
C ASN A 187 15.48 -8.53 11.03
N THR A 188 14.70 -7.94 11.94
CA THR A 188 13.42 -8.50 12.39
C THR A 188 12.30 -7.48 12.29
N VAL A 189 11.05 -7.95 12.25
CA VAL A 189 9.87 -7.08 12.29
C VAL A 189 9.83 -6.27 13.59
N GLU A 190 10.20 -6.87 14.72
CA GLU A 190 10.30 -6.17 16.00
C GLU A 190 11.27 -4.98 15.92
N GLU A 191 12.50 -5.22 15.45
CA GLU A 191 13.50 -4.14 15.24
C GLU A 191 12.96 -3.07 14.29
N LEU A 192 12.33 -3.50 13.19
CA LEU A 192 11.74 -2.61 12.20
C LEU A 192 10.71 -1.67 12.82
N MET A 193 9.81 -2.17 13.67
CA MET A 193 8.78 -1.35 14.32
C MET A 193 9.38 -0.22 15.16
N HIS A 194 10.57 -0.39 15.74
CA HIS A 194 11.28 0.67 16.46
C HIS A 194 12.00 1.66 15.54
N LEU A 195 12.32 1.27 14.30
CA LEU A 195 13.04 2.10 13.33
C LEU A 195 12.13 2.94 12.41
N ILE A 196 10.82 2.64 12.35
CA ILE A 196 9.88 3.42 11.51
C ILE A 196 9.94 4.91 11.92
N PRO A 197 10.19 5.83 10.98
CA PRO A 197 10.32 7.25 11.29
C PRO A 197 8.96 7.89 11.57
N SER A 198 8.95 9.06 12.22
CA SER A 198 7.75 9.88 12.44
C SER A 198 7.57 10.99 11.39
N GLU A 199 8.25 10.86 10.24
CA GLU A 199 8.23 11.79 9.09
C GLU A 199 8.71 11.02 7.83
N ILE A 200 8.31 11.48 6.65
CA ILE A 200 8.53 10.81 5.35
C ILE A 200 9.73 11.37 4.57
#